data_AF-A0A0L0AZ15-F1
#
_entry.id   AF-A0A0L0AZ15-F1
#
_cell.length_a   1.000
_cell.length_b   1.000
_cell.length_c   1.000
_cell.angle_alpha   90.00
_cell.angle_beta   90.00
_cell.angle_gamma   90.00
#
_symmetry.space_group_name_H-M   'P 1'
#
loop_
_entity.id
_entity.type
_entity.pdbx_description
1 polymer ?
#
loop_
_entity_poly.entity_id
_entity_poly.type
_entity_poly.pdbx_seq_one_letter_code
_entity_poly.pdbx_strand_id
1 'polypeptide(L)'
;MNNALLDGPARPLESVYARFIVDLVLGIDNPRQMALAPQQQRFRERLMHEITAQTQLRSWSIVGELNDNPAMRVGLAEKLTSTLDPGHLALTKMGHHLQILQQKGNVTPGVLQLYAATGEHFLRRAAHKQRALSQRGLMVQAGEQSDQVFTRWHAGKYSGWSLAGRCFIALEELRWGAFGDACRLATPEAKALLMDNVRTTATQYLAQSINASPVTRHFYHQWLTAPVAPALMDHKEMLCWLGSGYDRERQPVSWSVTQTWQTIALGMPRLCSATRLATAMVEEIFKDDDIFPVI
;
A
#
# COMPACT_ATOMS: atom_id res chain seq x y z
N MET A 1 1.56 -26.84 9.30
CA MET A 1 1.35 -26.48 7.88
C MET A 1 1.60 -24.99 7.79
N ASN A 2 2.69 -24.56 7.14
CA ASN A 2 2.93 -23.14 6.90
C ASN A 2 1.95 -22.69 5.82
N ASN A 3 0.93 -21.91 6.20
CA ASN A 3 0.09 -21.24 5.21
C ASN A 3 0.94 -20.21 4.45
N ALA A 4 0.77 -20.10 3.15
CA ALA A 4 1.41 -19.05 2.38
C ALA A 4 0.89 -17.68 2.84
N LEU A 5 1.76 -16.66 2.92
CA LEU A 5 1.38 -15.33 3.37
C LEU A 5 0.36 -14.68 2.45
N LEU A 6 0.40 -15.02 1.15
CA LEU A 6 -0.49 -14.51 0.11
C LEU A 6 -1.65 -15.48 -0.16
N ASP A 7 -1.96 -16.38 0.77
CA ASP A 7 -3.20 -17.16 0.74
C ASP A 7 -4.35 -16.46 1.50
N GLY A 8 -5.56 -16.99 1.33
CA GLY A 8 -6.73 -16.53 2.09
C GLY A 8 -7.09 -15.06 1.81
N PRO A 9 -7.30 -14.23 2.86
CA PRO A 9 -7.64 -12.81 2.72
C PRO A 9 -6.61 -11.95 1.99
N ALA A 10 -5.34 -12.36 1.96
CA ALA A 10 -4.26 -11.64 1.31
C ALA A 10 -4.13 -11.93 -0.18
N ARG A 11 -4.62 -13.09 -0.65
CA ARG A 11 -4.54 -13.52 -2.04
C ARG A 11 -5.01 -12.51 -3.09
N PRO A 12 -6.13 -11.80 -2.90
CA PRO A 12 -6.61 -10.85 -3.91
C PRO A 12 -5.90 -9.48 -3.87
N LEU A 13 -4.92 -9.28 -2.99
CA LEU A 13 -4.32 -7.96 -2.78
C LEU A 13 -3.23 -7.66 -3.81
N GLU A 14 -3.55 -6.84 -4.79
CA GLU A 14 -2.61 -6.41 -5.83
C GLU A 14 -1.66 -5.33 -5.31
N SER A 15 -2.10 -4.53 -4.32
CA SER A 15 -1.29 -3.47 -3.71
C SER A 15 -0.02 -4.01 -3.04
N VAL A 16 -0.05 -5.24 -2.52
CA VAL A 16 1.08 -5.86 -1.84
C VAL A 16 2.29 -5.94 -2.77
N TYR A 17 2.09 -6.33 -4.04
CA TYR A 17 3.17 -6.42 -5.00
C TYR A 17 3.74 -5.05 -5.34
N ALA A 18 2.89 -4.07 -5.66
CA ALA A 18 3.33 -2.72 -5.99
C ALA A 18 4.09 -2.07 -4.82
N ARG A 19 3.54 -2.18 -3.59
CA ARG A 19 4.16 -1.68 -2.37
C ARG A 19 5.52 -2.34 -2.11
N PHE A 20 5.61 -3.66 -2.26
CA PHE A 20 6.85 -4.41 -2.05
C PHE A 20 7.97 -3.96 -2.98
N ILE A 21 7.68 -3.81 -4.28
CA ILE A 21 8.68 -3.36 -5.26
C ILE A 21 9.15 -1.93 -4.93
N VAL A 22 8.23 -1.04 -4.55
CA VAL A 22 8.59 0.31 -4.12
C VAL A 22 9.51 0.27 -2.90
N ASP A 23 9.21 -0.56 -1.89
CA ASP A 23 10.04 -0.69 -0.68
C ASP A 23 11.44 -1.27 -0.95
N LEU A 24 11.61 -2.06 -2.03
CA LEU A 24 12.95 -2.48 -2.47
C LEU A 24 13.77 -1.28 -2.95
N VAL A 25 13.18 -0.37 -3.74
CA VAL A 25 13.87 0.79 -4.30
C VAL A 25 14.08 1.89 -3.26
N LEU A 26 13.04 2.23 -2.49
CA LEU A 26 13.13 3.25 -1.45
C LEU A 26 14.05 2.84 -0.29
N GLY A 27 14.28 1.54 -0.09
CA GLY A 27 15.19 1.04 0.93
C GLY A 27 16.67 1.27 0.66
N ILE A 28 17.07 1.73 -0.54
CA ILE A 28 18.47 1.83 -0.99
C ILE A 28 19.31 2.78 -0.14
N ASP A 29 18.88 4.02 0.07
CA ASP A 29 19.57 5.03 0.87
C ASP A 29 19.31 4.91 2.36
N ASN A 30 18.42 4.01 2.76
CA ASN A 30 18.02 3.88 4.15
C ASN A 30 17.78 2.45 4.63
N PRO A 31 18.79 1.57 4.52
CA PRO A 31 18.68 0.20 5.00
C PRO A 31 18.41 0.12 6.51
N ARG A 32 18.72 1.19 7.27
CA ARG A 32 18.62 1.24 8.74
C ARG A 32 17.48 2.11 9.31
N GLN A 33 16.97 3.17 8.65
CA GLN A 33 15.78 3.90 9.17
C GLN A 33 14.45 3.18 8.89
N MET A 34 14.46 2.09 8.13
CA MET A 34 13.54 0.99 8.41
C MET A 34 14.00 0.26 9.68
N ALA A 35 14.00 0.96 10.83
CA ALA A 35 14.01 0.35 12.15
C ALA A 35 12.66 -0.34 12.40
N LEU A 36 12.29 -1.18 11.43
CA LEU A 36 11.14 -2.06 11.48
C LEU A 36 11.34 -2.94 12.70
N ALA A 37 10.27 -3.12 13.46
CA ALA A 37 10.31 -4.07 14.57
C ALA A 37 10.81 -5.43 14.03
N PRO A 38 11.56 -6.22 14.81
CA PRO A 38 12.11 -7.51 14.33
C PRO A 38 11.08 -8.43 13.66
N GLN A 39 9.81 -8.33 14.09
CA GLN A 39 8.68 -9.03 13.49
C GLN A 39 8.38 -8.58 12.05
N GLN A 40 8.40 -7.28 11.76
CA GLN A 40 8.19 -6.72 10.42
C GLN A 40 9.34 -7.09 9.46
N GLN A 41 10.57 -7.18 9.96
CA GLN A 41 11.71 -7.65 9.16
C GLN A 41 11.52 -9.10 8.74
N ARG A 42 11.18 -10.00 9.68
CA ARG A 42 10.87 -11.40 9.37
C ARG A 42 9.71 -11.55 8.39
N PHE A 43 8.65 -10.76 8.56
CA PHE A 43 7.53 -10.75 7.62
C PHE A 43 7.99 -10.37 6.21
N ARG A 44 8.80 -9.30 6.09
CA ARG A 44 9.33 -8.85 4.80
C ARG A 44 10.19 -9.92 4.11
N GLU A 45 11.04 -10.61 4.86
CA GLU A 45 11.86 -11.71 4.32
C GLU A 45 10.99 -12.85 3.79
N ARG A 46 9.99 -13.27 4.57
CA ARG A 46 9.01 -14.29 4.14
C ARG A 46 8.25 -13.84 2.88
N LEU A 47 7.79 -12.58 2.85
CA LEU A 47 7.08 -12.00 1.71
C LEU A 47 7.97 -11.98 0.46
N MET A 48 9.24 -11.59 0.60
CA MET A 48 10.21 -11.63 -0.50
C MET A 48 10.40 -13.05 -1.04
N HIS A 49 10.58 -14.04 -0.16
CA HIS A 49 10.68 -15.44 -0.57
C HIS A 49 9.45 -15.91 -1.35
N GLU A 50 8.26 -15.50 -0.92
CA GLU A 50 7.02 -15.89 -1.58
C GLU A 50 6.85 -15.22 -2.96
N ILE A 51 7.08 -13.90 -3.05
CA ILE A 51 6.99 -13.17 -4.32
C ILE A 51 8.04 -13.66 -5.32
N THR A 52 9.29 -13.88 -4.88
CA THR A 52 10.36 -14.41 -5.76
C THR A 52 10.09 -15.85 -6.18
N ALA A 53 9.47 -16.67 -5.33
CA ALA A 53 9.03 -18.01 -5.69
C ALA A 53 7.90 -18.00 -6.74
N GLN A 54 6.91 -17.13 -6.57
CA GLN A 54 5.78 -16.99 -7.52
C GLN A 54 6.21 -16.44 -8.88
N THR A 55 7.19 -15.54 -8.90
CA THR A 55 7.73 -14.91 -10.14
C THR A 55 8.88 -15.69 -10.77
N GLN A 56 9.22 -16.88 -10.27
CA GLN A 56 10.35 -17.72 -10.73
C GLN A 56 11.72 -17.04 -10.61
N LEU A 57 11.85 -16.03 -9.75
CA LEU A 57 13.09 -15.27 -9.48
C LEU A 57 13.84 -15.82 -8.26
N ARG A 58 13.80 -17.14 -7.99
CA ARG A 58 14.41 -17.74 -6.79
C ARG A 58 15.92 -17.50 -6.66
N SER A 59 16.63 -17.27 -7.77
CA SER A 59 18.05 -16.87 -7.73
C SER A 59 18.29 -15.56 -6.98
N TRP A 60 17.24 -14.74 -6.83
CA TRP A 60 17.23 -13.48 -6.09
C TRP A 60 16.72 -13.63 -4.66
N SER A 61 16.67 -14.83 -4.08
CA SER A 61 16.19 -15.03 -2.70
C SER A 61 17.30 -15.09 -1.66
N ILE A 62 18.56 -14.81 -2.01
CA ILE A 62 19.69 -14.79 -1.07
C ILE A 62 19.65 -13.48 -0.27
N VAL A 63 18.89 -13.51 0.82
CA VAL A 63 18.46 -12.37 1.66
C VAL A 63 19.62 -11.47 2.12
N GLY A 64 20.79 -12.05 2.43
CA GLY A 64 21.93 -11.32 2.97
C GLY A 64 22.54 -10.32 1.98
N GLU A 65 22.74 -10.72 0.72
CA GLU A 65 23.43 -9.87 -0.27
C GLU A 65 22.51 -8.81 -0.88
N LEU A 66 21.21 -9.07 -0.96
CA LEU A 66 20.22 -8.12 -1.47
C LEU A 66 20.04 -6.91 -0.57
N ASN A 67 20.18 -7.08 0.75
CA ASN A 67 19.96 -5.97 1.66
C ASN A 67 21.10 -4.95 1.64
N ASP A 68 22.31 -5.39 1.33
CA ASP A 68 23.50 -4.54 1.34
C ASP A 68 23.95 -4.09 -0.06
N ASN A 69 23.46 -4.73 -1.13
CA ASN A 69 23.82 -4.40 -2.50
C ASN A 69 22.73 -3.60 -3.23
N PRO A 70 22.90 -2.29 -3.43
CA PRO A 70 21.90 -1.46 -4.09
C PRO A 70 21.67 -1.83 -5.56
N ALA A 71 22.70 -2.31 -6.27
CA ALA A 71 22.55 -2.73 -7.66
C ALA A 71 21.64 -3.96 -7.78
N MET A 72 21.76 -4.90 -6.84
CA MET A 72 20.89 -6.08 -6.79
C MET A 72 19.44 -5.70 -6.47
N ARG A 73 19.20 -4.74 -5.58
CA ARG A 73 17.83 -4.25 -5.30
C ARG A 73 17.18 -3.64 -6.53
N VAL A 74 17.92 -2.79 -7.27
CA VAL A 74 17.41 -2.17 -8.49
C VAL A 74 17.17 -3.22 -9.58
N GLY A 75 18.09 -4.17 -9.77
CA GLY A 75 17.90 -5.27 -10.73
C GLY A 75 16.71 -6.16 -10.40
N LEU A 76 16.49 -6.51 -9.12
CA LEU A 76 15.31 -7.26 -8.69
C LEU A 76 14.02 -6.46 -8.94
N ALA A 77 14.01 -5.17 -8.59
CA ALA A 77 12.87 -4.31 -8.83
C ALA A 77 12.54 -4.23 -10.33
N GLU A 78 13.53 -4.05 -11.19
CA GLU A 78 13.35 -4.05 -12.65
C GLU A 78 12.73 -5.37 -13.16
N LYS A 79 13.21 -6.52 -12.70
CA LYS A 79 12.62 -7.82 -13.07
C LYS A 79 11.18 -7.98 -12.57
N LEU A 80 10.91 -7.62 -11.30
CA LEU A 80 9.57 -7.71 -10.73
C LEU A 80 8.59 -6.76 -11.44
N THR A 81 8.99 -5.54 -11.76
CA THR A 81 8.14 -4.61 -12.51
C THR A 81 7.83 -5.10 -13.92
N SER A 82 8.71 -5.92 -14.51
CA SER A 82 8.48 -6.52 -15.83
C SER A 82 7.48 -7.66 -15.77
N THR A 83 7.49 -8.45 -14.69
CA THR A 83 6.58 -9.59 -14.49
C THR A 83 5.21 -9.18 -13.95
N LEU A 84 5.17 -8.22 -13.02
CA LEU A 84 3.96 -7.87 -12.24
C LEU A 84 3.27 -6.57 -12.72
N ASP A 85 3.91 -5.80 -13.62
CA ASP A 85 3.40 -4.56 -14.22
C ASP A 85 2.65 -3.59 -13.27
N PRO A 86 3.33 -3.06 -12.24
CA PRO A 86 2.67 -2.24 -11.22
C PRO A 86 2.08 -0.93 -11.78
N GLY A 87 1.19 -0.31 -11.01
CA GLY A 87 0.47 0.91 -11.37
C GLY A 87 1.35 2.16 -11.54
N HIS A 88 0.75 3.26 -11.99
CA HIS A 88 1.47 4.50 -12.27
C HIS A 88 2.16 5.06 -11.01
N LEU A 89 1.51 5.01 -9.85
CA LEU A 89 2.08 5.46 -8.57
C LEU A 89 3.43 4.81 -8.25
N ALA A 90 3.51 3.49 -8.35
CA ALA A 90 4.72 2.75 -8.02
C ALA A 90 5.87 3.14 -8.95
N LEU A 91 5.62 3.15 -10.26
CA LEU A 91 6.61 3.51 -11.27
C LEU A 91 7.13 4.95 -11.08
N THR A 92 6.24 5.90 -10.81
CA THR A 92 6.61 7.30 -10.56
C THR A 92 7.46 7.43 -9.29
N LYS A 93 7.05 6.79 -8.17
CA LYS A 93 7.81 6.83 -6.92
C LYS A 93 9.21 6.24 -7.08
N MET A 94 9.34 5.08 -7.70
CA MET A 94 10.64 4.44 -7.92
C MET A 94 11.53 5.26 -8.87
N GLY A 95 10.95 5.76 -9.96
CA GLY A 95 11.66 6.56 -10.95
C GLY A 95 12.28 7.82 -10.35
N HIS A 96 11.48 8.61 -9.63
CA HIS A 96 11.97 9.83 -8.96
C HIS A 96 12.97 9.51 -7.85
N HIS A 97 12.76 8.45 -7.07
CA HIS A 97 13.73 8.07 -6.03
C HIS A 97 15.11 7.74 -6.61
N LEU A 98 15.15 6.99 -7.71
CA LEU A 98 16.41 6.67 -8.40
C LEU A 98 17.09 7.93 -8.95
N GLN A 99 16.34 8.92 -9.41
CA GLN A 99 16.91 10.22 -9.82
C GLN A 99 17.51 10.98 -8.63
N ILE A 100 16.84 10.99 -7.47
CA ILE A 100 17.39 11.58 -6.23
C ILE A 100 18.69 10.87 -5.82
N LEU A 101 18.70 9.53 -5.85
CA LEU A 101 19.90 8.74 -5.54
C LEU A 101 21.04 8.99 -6.51
N GLN A 102 20.73 9.15 -7.80
CA GLN A 102 21.71 9.52 -8.83
C GLN A 102 22.34 10.89 -8.51
N GLN A 103 21.54 11.89 -8.13
CA GLN A 103 22.01 13.22 -7.80
C GLN A 103 22.88 13.26 -6.53
N LYS A 104 22.60 12.39 -5.54
CA LYS A 104 23.42 12.27 -4.32
C LYS A 104 24.86 11.83 -4.61
N GLY A 105 25.11 11.06 -5.68
CA GLY A 105 26.47 10.74 -6.15
C GLY A 105 27.34 9.85 -5.23
N ASN A 106 26.78 9.23 -4.19
CA ASN A 106 27.54 8.51 -3.15
C ASN A 106 27.96 7.07 -3.51
N VAL A 107 27.84 6.65 -4.77
CA VAL A 107 28.07 5.27 -5.22
C VAL A 107 28.93 5.23 -6.48
N THR A 108 29.37 4.04 -6.87
CA THR A 108 30.26 3.88 -8.04
C THR A 108 29.58 4.36 -9.33
N PRO A 109 30.36 4.81 -10.34
CA PRO A 109 29.81 5.28 -11.62
C PRO A 109 28.89 4.27 -12.31
N GLY A 110 29.19 2.98 -12.22
CA GLY A 110 28.34 1.92 -12.78
C GLY A 110 26.96 1.84 -12.13
N VAL A 111 26.89 2.03 -10.80
CA VAL A 111 25.61 2.05 -10.07
C VAL A 111 24.83 3.32 -10.36
N LEU A 112 25.50 4.47 -10.51
CA LEU A 112 24.85 5.72 -10.93
C LEU A 112 24.21 5.59 -12.32
N GLN A 113 24.91 4.96 -13.27
CA GLN A 113 24.38 4.69 -14.61
C GLN A 113 23.17 3.74 -14.55
N LEU A 114 23.22 2.71 -13.69
CA LEU A 114 22.09 1.82 -13.46
C LEU A 114 20.87 2.56 -12.90
N TYR A 115 21.06 3.45 -11.92
CA TYR A 115 19.98 4.28 -11.38
C TYR A 115 19.36 5.17 -12.45
N ALA A 116 20.19 5.83 -13.25
CA ALA A 116 19.73 6.70 -14.34
C ALA A 116 18.89 5.93 -15.37
N ALA A 117 19.43 4.82 -15.90
CA ALA A 117 18.78 4.02 -16.92
C ALA A 117 17.46 3.40 -16.41
N THR A 118 17.47 2.83 -15.21
CA THR A 118 16.29 2.19 -14.62
C THR A 118 15.24 3.21 -14.22
N GLY A 119 15.67 4.34 -13.63
CA GLY A 119 14.78 5.44 -13.25
C GLY A 119 14.06 6.03 -14.47
N GLU A 120 14.79 6.30 -15.56
CA GLU A 120 14.19 6.78 -16.80
C GLU A 120 13.22 5.75 -17.40
N HIS A 121 13.58 4.46 -17.37
CA HIS A 121 12.72 3.38 -17.84
C HIS A 121 11.39 3.34 -17.09
N PHE A 122 11.41 3.43 -15.74
CA PHE A 122 10.20 3.48 -14.93
C PHE A 122 9.34 4.71 -15.23
N LEU A 123 9.93 5.89 -15.35
CA LEU A 123 9.18 7.11 -15.66
C LEU A 123 8.57 7.07 -17.06
N ARG A 124 9.27 6.48 -18.04
CA ARG A 124 8.73 6.29 -19.40
C ARG A 124 7.51 5.37 -19.39
N ARG A 125 7.55 4.28 -18.61
CA ARG A 125 6.40 3.38 -18.40
C ARG A 125 5.27 4.07 -17.65
N ALA A 126 5.57 4.88 -16.63
CA ALA A 126 4.59 5.66 -15.89
C ALA A 126 3.83 6.63 -16.81
N ALA A 127 4.56 7.32 -17.70
CA ALA A 127 3.98 8.23 -18.70
C ALA A 127 3.12 7.49 -19.75
N HIS A 128 3.51 6.27 -20.12
CA HIS A 128 2.68 5.43 -20.98
C HIS A 128 1.38 5.01 -20.29
N LYS A 129 1.44 4.54 -19.03
CA LYS A 129 0.24 4.20 -18.24
C LYS A 129 -0.68 5.40 -18.04
N GLN A 130 -0.13 6.57 -17.74
CA GLN A 130 -0.90 7.81 -17.64
C GLN A 130 -1.67 8.11 -18.94
N ARG A 131 -1.00 8.04 -20.10
CA ARG A 131 -1.66 8.24 -21.40
C ARG A 131 -2.77 7.22 -21.67
N ALA A 132 -2.52 5.95 -21.37
CA ALA A 132 -3.51 4.89 -21.54
C ALA A 132 -4.75 5.09 -20.65
N LEU A 133 -4.55 5.52 -19.40
CA LEU A 133 -5.63 5.84 -18.46
C LEU A 133 -6.45 7.05 -18.93
N SER A 134 -5.80 8.09 -19.43
CA SER A 134 -6.48 9.26 -20.01
C SER A 134 -7.34 8.89 -21.22
N GLN A 135 -6.89 7.97 -22.08
CA GLN A 135 -7.64 7.52 -23.27
C GLN A 135 -8.85 6.65 -22.93
N ARG A 136 -8.74 5.76 -21.93
CA ARG A 136 -9.82 4.85 -21.51
C ARG A 136 -10.86 5.50 -20.59
N GLY A 137 -10.60 6.73 -20.14
CA GLY A 137 -11.45 7.46 -19.21
C GLY A 137 -11.11 7.15 -17.76
N LEU A 138 -10.44 8.10 -17.10
CA LEU A 138 -10.00 7.98 -15.70
C LEU A 138 -11.14 7.59 -14.75
N MET A 139 -12.31 8.22 -14.91
CA MET A 139 -13.47 7.99 -14.04
C MET A 139 -14.04 6.57 -14.18
N VAL A 140 -14.03 6.01 -15.39
CA VAL A 140 -14.54 4.66 -15.65
C VAL A 140 -13.63 3.63 -14.98
N GLN A 141 -12.32 3.75 -15.20
CA GLN A 141 -11.35 2.84 -14.60
C GLN A 141 -11.34 2.93 -13.06
N ALA A 142 -11.50 4.13 -12.52
CA ALA A 142 -11.64 4.34 -11.07
C ALA A 142 -12.90 3.66 -10.52
N GLY A 143 -14.04 3.82 -11.20
CA GLY A 143 -15.30 3.17 -10.84
C GLY A 143 -15.20 1.64 -10.87
N GLU A 144 -14.68 1.08 -11.97
CA GLU A 144 -14.49 -0.37 -12.13
C GLU A 144 -13.62 -0.96 -11.01
N GLN A 145 -12.50 -0.31 -10.67
CA GLN A 145 -11.66 -0.79 -9.58
C GLN A 145 -12.35 -0.65 -8.22
N SER A 146 -13.05 0.47 -7.98
CA SER A 146 -13.81 0.70 -6.75
C SER A 146 -14.83 -0.42 -6.52
N ASP A 147 -15.64 -0.71 -7.54
CA ASP A 147 -16.66 -1.76 -7.49
C ASP A 147 -16.05 -3.13 -7.23
N GLN A 148 -14.94 -3.47 -7.89
CA GLN A 148 -14.24 -4.73 -7.65
C GLN A 148 -13.74 -4.87 -6.21
N VAL A 149 -13.09 -3.84 -5.66
CA VAL A 149 -12.53 -3.84 -4.31
C VAL A 149 -13.65 -3.95 -3.27
N PHE A 150 -14.72 -3.18 -3.40
CA PHE A 150 -15.84 -3.23 -2.47
C PHE A 150 -16.68 -4.51 -2.61
N THR A 151 -16.78 -5.08 -3.81
CA THR A 151 -17.38 -6.41 -4.02
C THR A 151 -16.58 -7.50 -3.29
N ARG A 152 -15.23 -7.45 -3.35
CA ARG A 152 -14.37 -8.37 -2.60
C ARG A 152 -14.56 -8.21 -1.09
N TRP A 153 -14.67 -6.97 -0.59
CA TRP A 153 -15.01 -6.72 0.81
C TRP A 153 -16.37 -7.33 1.15
N HIS A 154 -17.42 -7.02 0.39
CA HIS A 154 -18.77 -7.53 0.61
C HIS A 154 -18.82 -9.06 0.66
N ALA A 155 -18.09 -9.72 -0.25
CA ALA A 155 -17.98 -11.17 -0.33
C ALA A 155 -17.15 -11.79 0.81
N GLY A 156 -16.73 -11.00 1.80
CA GLY A 156 -16.00 -11.47 2.98
C GLY A 156 -14.54 -11.81 2.71
N LYS A 157 -13.95 -11.38 1.57
CA LYS A 157 -12.55 -11.69 1.25
C LYS A 157 -11.59 -11.04 2.24
N TYR A 158 -11.94 -9.90 2.83
CA TYR A 158 -11.13 -9.22 3.85
C TYR A 158 -11.47 -9.66 5.28
N SER A 159 -12.20 -10.76 5.45
CA SER A 159 -12.71 -11.16 6.77
C SER A 159 -11.66 -11.51 7.82
N GLY A 160 -10.40 -11.74 7.41
CA GLY A 160 -9.27 -11.99 8.33
C GLY A 160 -8.83 -10.76 9.16
N TRP A 161 -9.26 -9.55 8.78
CA TRP A 161 -8.94 -8.31 9.50
C TRP A 161 -10.14 -7.76 10.29
N SER A 162 -9.83 -6.88 11.25
CA SER A 162 -10.81 -6.08 11.99
C SER A 162 -11.66 -5.22 11.03
N LEU A 163 -12.78 -4.69 11.50
CA LEU A 163 -13.66 -3.88 10.64
C LEU A 163 -12.96 -2.65 10.08
N ALA A 164 -12.18 -1.96 10.91
CA ALA A 164 -11.34 -0.86 10.45
C ALA A 164 -10.22 -1.35 9.52
N GLY A 165 -9.61 -2.51 9.82
CA GLY A 165 -8.60 -3.13 8.97
C GLY A 165 -9.11 -3.46 7.57
N ARG A 166 -10.35 -3.95 7.43
CA ARG A 166 -10.99 -4.19 6.12
C ARG A 166 -11.11 -2.91 5.30
N CYS A 167 -11.51 -1.82 5.96
CA CYS A 167 -11.59 -0.52 5.32
C CYS A 167 -10.21 -0.03 4.89
N PHE A 168 -9.21 -0.13 5.76
CA PHE A 168 -7.83 0.23 5.43
C PHE A 168 -7.30 -0.55 4.22
N ILE A 169 -7.47 -1.88 4.21
CA ILE A 169 -7.06 -2.75 3.10
C ILE A 169 -7.75 -2.34 1.79
N ALA A 170 -9.07 -2.12 1.82
CA ALA A 170 -9.80 -1.67 0.64
C ALA A 170 -9.27 -0.33 0.11
N LEU A 171 -9.00 0.63 1.00
CA LEU A 171 -8.48 1.95 0.61
C LEU A 171 -7.03 1.87 0.08
N GLU A 172 -6.17 1.01 0.64
CA GLU A 172 -4.83 0.76 0.11
C GLU A 172 -4.87 0.09 -1.27
N GLU A 173 -5.74 -0.90 -1.49
CA GLU A 173 -5.95 -1.49 -2.83
C GLU A 173 -6.34 -0.43 -3.86
N LEU A 174 -7.23 0.50 -3.50
CA LEU A 174 -7.62 1.61 -4.36
C LEU A 174 -6.47 2.60 -4.59
N ARG A 175 -5.70 2.94 -3.56
CA ARG A 175 -4.58 3.88 -3.64
C ARG A 175 -3.50 3.43 -4.62
N TRP A 176 -3.17 2.14 -4.62
CA TRP A 176 -2.12 1.56 -5.46
C TRP A 176 -2.58 1.22 -6.88
N GLY A 177 -3.88 1.26 -7.17
CA GLY A 177 -4.43 0.92 -8.48
C GLY A 177 -5.03 2.09 -9.26
N ALA A 178 -5.89 1.75 -10.21
CA ALA A 178 -6.48 2.67 -11.18
C ALA A 178 -7.28 3.82 -10.55
N PHE A 179 -7.96 3.58 -9.42
CA PHE A 179 -8.68 4.58 -8.66
C PHE A 179 -7.74 5.66 -8.13
N GLY A 180 -6.68 5.27 -7.44
CA GLY A 180 -5.65 6.20 -6.99
C GLY A 180 -5.02 6.94 -8.17
N ASP A 181 -4.76 6.22 -9.27
CA ASP A 181 -4.23 6.80 -10.51
C ASP A 181 -5.14 7.87 -11.09
N ALA A 182 -6.46 7.63 -11.13
CA ALA A 182 -7.42 8.65 -11.48
C ALA A 182 -7.40 9.83 -10.51
N CYS A 183 -7.33 9.60 -9.20
CA CYS A 183 -7.35 10.67 -8.21
C CYS A 183 -6.14 11.62 -8.32
N ARG A 184 -4.98 11.12 -8.74
CA ARG A 184 -3.76 11.94 -8.94
C ARG A 184 -3.70 12.64 -10.29
N LEU A 185 -4.40 12.11 -11.30
CA LEU A 185 -4.33 12.59 -12.69
C LEU A 185 -5.57 13.40 -13.11
N ALA A 186 -6.68 13.30 -12.39
CA ALA A 186 -7.94 13.96 -12.70
C ALA A 186 -7.96 15.42 -12.25
N THR A 187 -8.95 16.18 -12.72
CA THR A 187 -9.20 17.55 -12.23
C THR A 187 -9.60 17.54 -10.75
N PRO A 188 -9.42 18.65 -10.02
CA PRO A 188 -9.82 18.73 -8.61
C PRO A 188 -11.28 18.36 -8.35
N GLU A 189 -12.19 18.74 -9.25
CA GLU A 189 -13.62 18.45 -9.15
C GLU A 189 -13.88 16.94 -9.31
N ALA A 190 -13.22 16.32 -10.29
CA ALA A 190 -13.33 14.89 -10.54
C ALA A 190 -12.72 14.07 -9.38
N LYS A 191 -11.57 14.51 -8.85
CA LYS A 191 -10.97 13.94 -7.63
C LYS A 191 -11.94 14.03 -6.45
N ALA A 192 -12.58 15.17 -6.24
CA ALA A 192 -13.56 15.34 -5.16
C ALA A 192 -14.74 14.37 -5.29
N LEU A 193 -15.30 14.21 -6.49
CA LEU A 193 -16.38 13.23 -6.74
C LEU A 193 -15.95 11.78 -6.45
N LEU A 194 -14.74 11.39 -6.87
CA LEU A 194 -14.20 10.06 -6.57
C LEU A 194 -14.02 9.84 -5.06
N MET A 195 -13.47 10.83 -4.36
CA MET A 195 -13.28 10.80 -2.91
C MET A 195 -14.60 10.70 -2.15
N ASP A 196 -15.60 11.48 -2.55
CA ASP A 196 -16.92 11.48 -1.93
C ASP A 196 -17.63 10.15 -2.11
N ASN A 197 -17.52 9.53 -3.30
CA ASN A 197 -18.06 8.21 -3.55
C ASN A 197 -17.39 7.16 -2.65
N VAL A 198 -16.06 7.09 -2.63
CA VAL A 198 -15.34 6.12 -1.79
C VAL A 198 -15.63 6.33 -0.31
N ARG A 199 -15.71 7.57 0.16
CA ARG A 199 -16.08 7.88 1.55
C ARG A 199 -17.48 7.38 1.87
N THR A 200 -18.45 7.62 0.99
CA THR A 200 -19.84 7.18 1.14
C THR A 200 -19.92 5.65 1.18
N THR A 201 -19.28 5.00 0.22
CA THR A 201 -19.28 3.54 0.09
C THR A 201 -18.60 2.88 1.30
N ALA A 202 -17.38 3.30 1.66
CA ALA A 202 -16.67 2.79 2.83
C ALA A 202 -17.47 2.97 4.14
N THR A 203 -18.14 4.13 4.29
CA THR A 203 -19.03 4.40 5.42
C THR A 203 -20.18 3.39 5.48
N GLN A 204 -20.85 3.13 4.36
CA GLN A 204 -21.96 2.19 4.30
C GLN A 204 -21.51 0.77 4.67
N TYR A 205 -20.39 0.31 4.11
CA TYR A 205 -19.85 -1.02 4.42
C TYR A 205 -19.46 -1.19 5.90
N LEU A 206 -18.84 -0.17 6.51
CA LEU A 206 -18.54 -0.19 7.94
C LEU A 206 -19.82 -0.22 8.78
N ALA A 207 -20.82 0.59 8.45
CA ALA A 207 -22.09 0.67 9.16
C ALA A 207 -22.86 -0.68 9.10
N GLN A 208 -22.91 -1.29 7.90
CA GLN A 208 -23.49 -2.61 7.69
C GLN A 208 -22.77 -3.69 8.50
N SER A 209 -21.44 -3.61 8.61
CA SER A 209 -20.63 -4.61 9.32
C SER A 209 -20.92 -4.69 10.83
N ILE A 210 -21.49 -3.63 11.42
CA ILE A 210 -21.92 -3.60 12.82
C ILE A 210 -23.44 -3.53 12.99
N ASN A 211 -24.20 -3.62 11.88
CA ASN A 211 -25.65 -3.49 11.85
C ASN A 211 -26.16 -2.22 12.56
N ALA A 212 -25.55 -1.06 12.25
CA ALA A 212 -25.91 0.21 12.84
C ALA A 212 -26.01 1.32 11.78
N SER A 213 -26.63 2.45 12.15
CA SER A 213 -26.62 3.64 11.30
C SER A 213 -25.19 4.19 11.14
N PRO A 214 -24.84 4.76 9.97
CA PRO A 214 -23.52 5.36 9.73
C PRO A 214 -23.02 6.36 10.78
N VAL A 215 -23.96 7.04 11.46
CA VAL A 215 -23.67 8.06 12.47
C VAL A 215 -23.70 7.53 13.92
N THR A 216 -24.15 6.29 14.14
CA THR A 216 -24.14 5.66 15.46
C THR A 216 -22.71 5.48 15.93
N ARG A 217 -22.41 5.92 17.15
CA ARG A 217 -21.04 5.89 17.68
C ARG A 217 -20.82 4.63 18.51
N HIS A 218 -19.68 3.99 18.26
CA HIS A 218 -19.21 2.82 18.99
C HIS A 218 -17.82 3.10 19.53
N PHE A 219 -17.45 2.42 20.61
CA PHE A 219 -16.10 2.51 21.13
C PHE A 219 -15.10 1.95 20.13
N TYR A 220 -13.90 2.52 20.10
CA TYR A 220 -12.87 2.17 19.13
C TYR A 220 -12.52 0.67 19.11
N HIS A 221 -12.65 -0.04 20.24
CA HIS A 221 -12.41 -1.48 20.31
C HIS A 221 -13.34 -2.28 19.40
N GLN A 222 -14.57 -1.82 19.16
CA GLN A 222 -15.51 -2.48 18.25
C GLN A 222 -14.97 -2.50 16.81
N TRP A 223 -14.24 -1.44 16.43
CA TRP A 223 -13.68 -1.28 15.09
C TRP A 223 -12.33 -1.99 14.92
N LEU A 224 -11.52 -2.05 15.99
CA LEU A 224 -10.14 -2.53 15.94
C LEU A 224 -9.98 -4.00 16.34
N THR A 225 -10.96 -4.61 17.00
CA THR A 225 -10.89 -6.03 17.40
C THR A 225 -10.80 -6.91 16.15
N ALA A 226 -9.68 -7.61 16.00
CA ALA A 226 -9.49 -8.57 14.92
C ALA A 226 -10.31 -9.85 15.22
N PRO A 227 -10.93 -10.47 14.21
CA PRO A 227 -11.68 -11.70 14.39
C PRO A 227 -10.73 -12.87 14.73
N VAL A 228 -11.26 -13.87 15.42
CA VAL A 228 -10.54 -15.13 15.62
C VAL A 228 -10.54 -15.87 14.28
N ALA A 229 -9.37 -15.93 13.63
CA ALA A 229 -9.21 -16.56 12.33
C ALA A 229 -7.93 -17.42 12.29
N PRO A 230 -7.88 -18.48 11.47
CA PRO A 230 -6.63 -19.12 11.10
C PRO A 230 -5.65 -18.08 10.53
N ALA A 231 -4.36 -18.21 10.81
CA ALA A 231 -3.32 -17.25 10.36
C ALA A 231 -3.53 -15.79 10.84
N LEU A 232 -4.23 -15.57 11.97
CA LEU A 232 -4.43 -14.25 12.56
C LEU A 232 -3.13 -13.44 12.69
N MET A 233 -2.02 -14.10 13.07
CA MET A 233 -0.73 -13.44 13.20
C MET A 233 -0.18 -12.96 11.86
N ASP A 234 -0.27 -13.78 10.79
CA ASP A 234 0.17 -13.38 9.46
C ASP A 234 -0.67 -12.18 8.95
N HIS A 235 -1.99 -12.17 9.20
CA HIS A 235 -2.86 -11.04 8.84
C HIS A 235 -2.48 -9.76 9.58
N LYS A 236 -2.16 -9.85 10.87
CA LYS A 236 -1.71 -8.70 11.67
C LYS A 236 -0.35 -8.18 11.21
N GLU A 237 0.58 -9.08 10.90
CA GLU A 237 1.90 -8.73 10.37
C GLU A 237 1.79 -8.03 9.02
N MET A 238 0.96 -8.55 8.12
CA MET A 238 0.70 -7.93 6.82
C MET A 238 0.07 -6.54 6.97
N LEU A 239 -0.97 -6.42 7.80
CA LEU A 239 -1.65 -5.14 8.02
C LEU A 239 -0.67 -4.11 8.57
N CYS A 240 0.22 -4.53 9.48
CA CYS A 240 1.22 -3.63 10.01
C CYS A 240 2.32 -3.26 9.01
N TRP A 241 2.76 -4.20 8.17
CA TRP A 241 3.73 -3.91 7.11
C TRP A 241 3.14 -2.91 6.09
N LEU A 242 1.89 -3.10 5.65
CA LEU A 242 1.18 -2.14 4.80
C LEU A 242 1.08 -0.76 5.47
N GLY A 243 0.86 -0.76 6.79
CA GLY A 243 0.80 0.45 7.62
C GLY A 243 2.15 1.06 8.03
N SER A 244 3.29 0.50 7.61
CA SER A 244 4.62 0.87 8.15
C SER A 244 5.05 2.32 7.85
N GLY A 245 4.51 2.93 6.79
CA GLY A 245 4.80 4.31 6.42
C GLY A 245 3.86 5.34 7.04
N TYR A 246 2.86 4.91 7.82
CA TYR A 246 1.93 5.82 8.47
C TYR A 246 2.53 6.36 9.77
N ASP A 247 2.21 7.61 10.10
CA ASP A 247 2.71 8.28 11.30
C ASP A 247 1.62 8.47 12.36
N ARG A 248 2.00 8.34 13.63
CA ARG A 248 1.08 8.38 14.78
C ARG A 248 0.42 9.75 14.97
N GLU A 249 1.08 10.84 14.59
CA GLU A 249 0.60 12.20 14.77
C GLU A 249 -0.12 12.70 13.51
N ARG A 250 0.45 12.42 12.34
CA ARG A 250 -0.11 12.87 11.05
C ARG A 250 -1.28 12.02 10.58
N GLN A 251 -1.25 10.72 10.85
CA GLN A 251 -2.24 9.74 10.38
C GLN A 251 -2.68 8.81 11.53
N PRO A 252 -3.23 9.38 12.61
CA PRO A 252 -3.51 8.66 13.85
C PRO A 252 -4.52 7.51 13.70
N VAL A 253 -5.47 7.61 12.76
CA VAL A 253 -6.48 6.55 12.56
C VAL A 253 -5.84 5.35 11.88
N SER A 254 -5.18 5.55 10.74
CA SER A 254 -4.50 4.52 9.96
C SER A 254 -3.37 3.86 10.74
N TRP A 255 -2.61 4.66 11.52
CA TRP A 255 -1.64 4.14 12.49
C TRP A 255 -2.29 3.19 13.49
N SER A 256 -3.39 3.62 14.12
CA SER A 256 -4.05 2.80 15.16
C SER A 256 -4.70 1.54 14.62
N VAL A 257 -5.11 1.56 13.35
CA VAL A 257 -5.66 0.37 12.65
C VAL A 257 -4.57 -0.64 12.35
N THR A 258 -3.39 -0.18 11.93
CA THR A 258 -2.34 -1.05 11.39
C THR A 258 -1.31 -1.49 12.43
N GLN A 259 -0.95 -0.61 13.36
CA GLN A 259 0.05 -0.85 14.40
C GLN A 259 -0.58 -1.52 15.64
N THR A 260 -1.18 -2.71 15.44
CA THR A 260 -2.01 -3.39 16.46
C THR A 260 -1.29 -3.78 17.76
N TRP A 261 0.05 -3.78 17.78
CA TRP A 261 0.87 -4.02 18.97
C TRP A 261 1.32 -2.73 19.67
N GLN A 262 1.10 -1.57 19.06
CA GLN A 262 1.42 -0.28 19.64
C GLN A 262 0.24 0.29 20.42
N THR A 263 0.54 1.29 21.24
CA THR A 263 -0.53 2.06 21.89
C THR A 263 -1.29 2.89 20.86
N ILE A 264 -2.61 2.94 21.02
CA ILE A 264 -3.51 3.72 20.17
C ILE A 264 -3.06 5.18 20.11
N ALA A 265 -3.09 5.78 18.92
CA ALA A 265 -2.73 7.19 18.73
C ALA A 265 -3.64 8.12 19.52
N LEU A 266 -3.10 9.28 19.96
CA LEU A 266 -3.90 10.29 20.64
C LEU A 266 -4.99 10.87 19.73
N GLY A 267 -4.70 11.02 18.43
CA GLY A 267 -5.67 11.49 17.44
C GLY A 267 -6.76 10.48 17.07
N MET A 268 -6.65 9.21 17.50
CA MET A 268 -7.67 8.19 17.22
C MET A 268 -8.92 8.44 18.09
N PRO A 269 -10.10 8.60 17.48
CA PRO A 269 -11.34 8.78 18.24
C PRO A 269 -11.65 7.57 19.13
N ARG A 270 -11.88 7.81 20.43
CA ARG A 270 -12.24 6.74 21.38
C ARG A 270 -13.68 6.26 21.22
N LEU A 271 -14.55 7.14 20.73
CA LEU A 271 -15.94 6.87 20.40
C LEU A 271 -16.21 7.46 19.00
N CYS A 272 -16.44 6.60 18.01
CA CYS A 272 -16.62 7.01 16.61
C CYS A 272 -17.68 6.18 15.89
N SER A 273 -18.26 6.82 14.88
CA SER A 273 -19.18 6.18 13.95
C SER A 273 -18.46 5.70 12.69
N ALA A 274 -19.15 4.90 11.88
CA ALA A 274 -18.64 4.47 10.58
C ALA A 274 -18.24 5.66 9.71
N THR A 275 -19.07 6.71 9.66
CA THR A 275 -18.77 7.95 8.91
C THR A 275 -17.47 8.59 9.39
N ARG A 276 -17.31 8.79 10.70
CA ARG A 276 -16.11 9.43 11.24
C ARG A 276 -14.85 8.63 10.93
N LEU A 277 -14.94 7.30 11.02
CA LEU A 277 -13.81 6.41 10.78
C LEU A 277 -13.42 6.39 9.29
N ALA A 278 -14.39 6.19 8.39
CA ALA A 278 -14.17 6.18 6.94
C ALA A 278 -13.62 7.52 6.43
N THR A 279 -14.21 8.64 6.84
CA THR A 279 -13.75 9.98 6.45
C THR A 279 -12.29 10.19 6.81
N ALA A 280 -11.92 9.91 8.06
CA ALA A 280 -10.55 10.10 8.52
C ALA A 280 -9.56 9.20 7.76
N MET A 281 -9.88 7.92 7.53
CA MET A 281 -8.97 7.03 6.76
C MET A 281 -8.86 7.45 5.31
N VAL A 282 -9.95 7.84 4.64
CA VAL A 282 -9.89 8.34 3.25
C VAL A 282 -8.99 9.58 3.19
N GLU A 283 -9.18 10.52 4.11
CA GLU A 283 -8.34 11.72 4.19
C GLU A 283 -6.88 11.39 4.47
N GLU A 284 -6.56 10.46 5.37
CA GLU A 284 -5.19 10.10 5.73
C GLU A 284 -4.45 9.31 4.64
N ILE A 285 -5.15 8.43 3.92
CA ILE A 285 -4.58 7.52 2.91
C ILE A 285 -4.41 8.22 1.56
N PHE A 286 -5.37 9.08 1.18
CA PHE A 286 -5.36 9.82 -0.09
C PHE A 286 -4.91 11.27 0.06
N LYS A 287 -4.49 11.70 1.26
CA LYS A 287 -3.79 12.99 1.43
C LYS A 287 -2.64 13.00 0.46
N ASP A 288 -2.47 14.12 -0.24
CA ASP A 288 -1.55 14.28 -1.36
C ASP A 288 -0.29 13.43 -1.14
N ASP A 289 -0.11 12.43 -2.01
CA ASP A 289 1.11 11.64 -2.07
C ASP A 289 2.20 12.67 -2.38
N ASP A 290 2.83 13.26 -1.35
CA ASP A 290 4.01 14.08 -1.52
C ASP A 290 4.96 13.21 -2.34
N ILE A 291 5.12 13.59 -3.61
CA ILE A 291 6.10 13.03 -4.52
C ILE A 291 7.43 13.61 -4.05
N PHE A 292 7.84 13.18 -2.85
CA PHE A 292 8.95 13.64 -2.04
C PHE A 292 8.88 15.13 -1.64
N PRO A 293 9.19 15.49 -0.38
CA PRO A 293 9.69 16.83 -0.14
C PRO A 293 11.04 16.94 -0.87
N VAL A 294 11.14 17.87 -1.80
CA VAL A 294 12.44 18.34 -2.27
C VAL A 294 13.15 18.89 -1.03
N ILE A 295 14.20 18.19 -0.58
CA ILE A 295 15.20 18.74 0.34
C ILE A 295 16.51 18.76 -0.41
#